data_AF-A0A5B0NQR8-F1
#
_entry.id   AF-A0A5B0NQR8-F1
#
_cell.length_a   1.000
_cell.length_b   1.000
_cell.length_c   1.000
_cell.angle_alpha   90.00
_cell.angle_beta   90.00
_cell.angle_gamma   90.00
#
_symmetry.space_group_name_H-M   'P 1'
#
loop_
_entity.id
_entity.type
_entity.pdbx_description
1 polymer ?
#
loop_
_entity_poly.entity_id
_entity_poly.type
_entity_poly.pdbx_seq_one_letter_code
_entity_poly.pdbx_strand_id
1 'polypeptide(L)'
;MEDGTVFNADKIVMCVGAYTESLIDMEGQVTAVAYSTAHIALTPPEIKKYQNMPVILVEGLGYAFPPDQNGHIKVCDLHVGHPWKQSILGRPEAVSLPRDAAYHETDTLPDEDVAEVRRFIDFCLPQFSRRSLIRQLCAGIPSHLITVGSSVPIPPPQTLYS
;
A
#
# COMPACT_ATOMS: atom_id res chain seq x y z
N MET A 1 -15.74 12.82 5.73
CA MET A 1 -16.86 13.75 5.52
C MET A 1 -18.00 13.25 6.39
N GLU A 2 -18.29 13.93 7.48
CA GLU A 2 -19.29 13.54 8.49
C GLU A 2 -20.39 14.62 8.62
N ASP A 3 -20.40 15.61 7.75
CA ASP A 3 -21.27 16.79 7.82
C ASP A 3 -22.70 16.54 7.29
N GLY A 4 -22.99 15.33 6.82
CA GLY A 4 -24.30 14.93 6.30
C GLY A 4 -24.64 15.47 4.92
N THR A 5 -23.69 16.09 4.22
CA THR A 5 -23.93 16.66 2.89
C THR A 5 -24.23 15.56 1.85
N VAL A 6 -25.28 15.77 1.06
CA VAL A 6 -25.67 14.84 -0.02
C VAL A 6 -25.28 15.42 -1.38
N PHE A 7 -24.49 14.65 -2.14
CA PHE A 7 -24.08 14.99 -3.50
C PHE A 7 -24.83 14.13 -4.51
N ASN A 8 -25.61 14.75 -5.40
CA ASN A 8 -26.34 14.05 -6.47
C ASN A 8 -25.55 14.12 -7.78
N ALA A 9 -25.47 13.00 -8.51
CA ALA A 9 -24.82 12.93 -9.82
C ALA A 9 -25.41 11.77 -10.65
N ASP A 10 -25.35 11.88 -11.98
CA ASP A 10 -25.78 10.80 -12.89
C ASP A 10 -24.85 9.57 -12.82
N LYS A 11 -23.58 9.80 -12.46
CA LYS A 11 -22.55 8.77 -12.30
C LYS A 11 -21.66 9.10 -11.12
N ILE A 12 -21.30 8.07 -10.36
CA ILE A 12 -20.35 8.16 -9.24
C ILE A 12 -19.20 7.21 -9.58
N VAL A 13 -17.97 7.74 -9.52
CA VAL A 13 -16.74 6.94 -9.71
C VAL A 13 -16.03 6.88 -8.36
N MET A 14 -15.86 5.69 -7.81
CA MET A 14 -15.22 5.49 -6.51
C MET A 14 -13.74 5.14 -6.69
N CYS A 15 -12.85 6.06 -6.32
CA CYS A 15 -11.39 5.91 -6.43
C CYS A 15 -10.71 5.94 -5.06
N VAL A 16 -11.22 5.14 -4.12
CA VAL A 16 -10.82 5.17 -2.69
C VAL A 16 -9.78 4.11 -2.31
N GLY A 17 -9.20 3.41 -3.31
CA GLY A 17 -8.07 2.50 -3.11
C GLY A 17 -8.35 1.40 -2.08
N ALA A 18 -7.47 1.25 -1.10
CA ALA A 18 -7.55 0.21 -0.08
C ALA A 18 -8.78 0.35 0.86
N TYR A 19 -9.47 1.50 0.84
CA TYR A 19 -10.73 1.73 1.57
C TYR A 19 -11.99 1.26 0.81
N THR A 20 -11.84 0.66 -0.37
CA THR A 20 -12.99 0.27 -1.21
C THR A 20 -13.93 -0.68 -0.47
N GLU A 21 -13.38 -1.74 0.13
CA GLU A 21 -14.15 -2.76 0.87
C GLU A 21 -14.80 -2.20 2.15
N SER A 22 -14.29 -1.09 2.68
CA SER A 22 -14.88 -0.44 3.86
C SER A 22 -16.16 0.32 3.53
N LEU A 23 -16.35 0.69 2.26
CA LEU A 23 -17.49 1.50 1.81
C LEU A 23 -18.53 0.70 1.03
N ILE A 24 -18.11 -0.28 0.23
CA ILE A 24 -18.98 -1.11 -0.62
C ILE A 24 -18.61 -2.58 -0.39
N ASP A 25 -19.61 -3.47 -0.46
CA ASP A 25 -19.32 -4.93 -0.43
C ASP A 25 -18.73 -5.28 -1.77
N MET A 26 -17.48 -5.72 -1.83
CA MET A 26 -16.96 -6.29 -3.08
C MET A 26 -17.01 -7.80 -3.06
N GLU A 27 -17.67 -8.42 -2.05
CA GLU A 27 -17.87 -9.87 -1.96
C GLU A 27 -16.53 -10.63 -2.03
N GLY A 28 -15.48 -10.06 -1.42
CA GLY A 28 -14.14 -10.64 -1.39
C GLY A 28 -13.30 -10.45 -2.66
N GLN A 29 -13.76 -9.64 -3.63
CA GLN A 29 -12.98 -9.33 -4.84
C GLN A 29 -11.73 -8.48 -4.54
N VAL A 30 -11.74 -7.70 -3.46
CA VAL A 30 -10.65 -6.80 -3.08
C VAL A 30 -10.24 -7.08 -1.64
N THR A 31 -8.94 -7.15 -1.37
CA THR A 31 -8.40 -7.19 -0.01
C THR A 31 -7.36 -6.10 0.17
N ALA A 32 -7.52 -5.24 1.17
CA ALA A 32 -6.45 -4.31 1.52
C ALA A 32 -5.26 -5.08 2.13
N VAL A 33 -4.06 -4.85 1.62
CA VAL A 33 -2.81 -5.34 2.21
C VAL A 33 -1.86 -4.18 2.38
N ALA A 34 -0.98 -4.25 3.38
CA ALA A 34 0.06 -3.24 3.54
C ALA A 34 1.44 -3.79 3.19
N TYR A 35 2.29 -2.94 2.61
CA TYR A 35 3.69 -3.21 2.35
C TYR A 35 4.58 -2.25 3.12
N SER A 36 5.77 -2.72 3.47
CA SER A 36 6.61 -2.04 4.45
C SER A 36 7.70 -1.23 3.78
N THR A 37 7.74 0.06 4.11
CA THR A 37 8.66 1.02 3.51
C THR A 37 9.43 1.77 4.58
N ALA A 38 10.71 2.02 4.31
CA ALA A 38 11.57 2.81 5.18
C ALA A 38 12.49 3.69 4.34
N HIS A 39 13.07 4.71 4.99
CA HIS A 39 13.96 5.65 4.34
C HIS A 39 15.31 5.71 5.05
N ILE A 40 16.36 5.91 4.26
CA ILE A 40 17.73 6.12 4.72
C ILE A 40 18.13 7.55 4.33
N ALA A 41 18.46 8.39 5.32
CA ALA A 41 18.92 9.75 5.06
C ALA A 41 20.40 9.78 4.67
N LEU A 42 20.70 10.38 3.52
CA LEU A 42 22.07 10.53 3.03
C LEU A 42 22.68 11.88 3.45
N THR A 43 24.00 11.89 3.57
CA THR A 43 24.80 13.12 3.67
C THR A 43 25.02 13.75 2.28
N PRO A 44 25.35 15.04 2.18
CA PRO A 44 25.55 15.70 0.89
C PRO A 44 26.56 15.01 -0.05
N PRO A 45 27.70 14.46 0.44
CA PRO A 45 28.60 13.67 -0.41
C PRO A 45 27.99 12.34 -0.89
N GLU A 46 27.22 11.66 -0.04
CA GLU A 46 26.53 10.42 -0.41
C GLU A 46 25.45 10.69 -1.45
N ILE A 47 24.69 11.78 -1.35
CA ILE A 47 23.68 12.17 -2.35
C ILE A 47 24.34 12.27 -3.74
N LYS A 48 25.47 12.97 -3.85
CA LYS A 48 26.20 13.07 -5.13
C LYS A 48 26.64 11.72 -5.68
N LYS A 49 26.95 10.76 -4.81
CA LYS A 49 27.34 9.40 -5.18
C LYS A 49 26.15 8.56 -5.67
N TYR A 50 24.98 8.68 -5.02
CA TYR A 50 23.83 7.82 -5.28
C TYR A 50 22.73 8.46 -6.15
N GLN A 51 22.78 9.76 -6.46
CA GLN A 51 21.76 10.46 -7.25
C GLN A 51 21.42 9.80 -8.60
N ASN A 52 22.40 9.11 -9.21
CA ASN A 52 22.25 8.45 -10.51
C ASN A 52 22.30 6.91 -10.39
N MET A 53 22.13 6.35 -9.18
CA MET A 53 22.03 4.90 -9.04
C MET A 53 20.80 4.37 -9.81
N PRO A 54 20.82 3.15 -10.35
CA PRO A 54 19.62 2.54 -10.89
C PRO A 54 18.63 2.19 -9.77
N VAL A 55 17.37 1.98 -10.14
CA VAL A 55 16.42 1.28 -9.26
C VAL A 55 16.94 -0.14 -9.06
N ILE A 56 17.04 -0.56 -7.80
CA ILE A 56 17.43 -1.93 -7.44
C ILE A 56 16.16 -2.69 -7.15
N LEU A 57 16.00 -3.86 -7.76
CA LEU A 57 14.96 -4.83 -7.45
C LEU A 57 15.62 -6.19 -7.32
N VAL A 58 15.46 -6.81 -6.16
CA VAL A 58 15.90 -8.19 -5.93
C VAL A 58 14.67 -8.99 -5.54
N GLU A 59 14.27 -9.91 -6.43
CA GLU A 59 13.14 -10.79 -6.20
C GLU A 59 13.32 -11.57 -4.89
N GLY A 60 12.27 -11.60 -4.07
CA GLY A 60 12.28 -12.24 -2.76
C GLY A 60 13.03 -11.48 -1.65
N LEU A 61 13.59 -10.29 -1.92
CA LEU A 61 14.14 -9.42 -0.88
C LEU A 61 13.44 -8.06 -0.83
N GLY A 62 13.49 -7.29 -1.92
CA GLY A 62 13.05 -5.90 -1.85
C GLY A 62 13.43 -5.06 -3.06
N TYR A 63 13.17 -3.76 -2.95
CA TYR A 63 13.61 -2.75 -3.90
C TYR A 63 14.05 -1.45 -3.22
N ALA A 64 14.88 -0.69 -3.94
CA ALA A 64 15.28 0.65 -3.55
C ALA A 64 15.29 1.62 -4.72
N PHE A 65 14.94 2.87 -4.42
CA PHE A 65 14.98 3.97 -5.37
C PHE A 65 16.22 4.86 -5.17
N PRO A 66 16.65 5.59 -6.20
CA PRO A 66 17.61 6.68 -6.05
C PRO A 66 17.13 7.70 -5.01
N PRO A 67 18.05 8.48 -4.40
CA PRO A 67 17.68 9.44 -3.38
C PRO A 67 16.71 10.50 -3.94
N ASP A 68 15.70 10.84 -3.14
CA ASP A 68 14.74 11.90 -3.46
C ASP A 68 15.37 13.30 -3.34
N GLN A 69 14.55 14.34 -3.54
CA GLN A 69 14.98 15.75 -3.42
C GLN A 69 15.48 16.11 -2.01
N ASN A 70 15.11 15.33 -1.00
CA ASN A 70 15.55 15.51 0.39
C ASN A 70 16.79 14.67 0.72
N GLY A 71 17.33 13.91 -0.24
CA GLY A 71 18.47 13.03 -0.02
C GLY A 71 18.11 11.72 0.67
N HIS A 72 16.88 11.23 0.55
CA HIS A 72 16.44 9.98 1.16
C HIS A 72 16.38 8.85 0.14
N ILE A 73 17.08 7.74 0.42
CA ILE A 73 16.86 6.48 -0.30
C ILE A 73 15.64 5.81 0.30
N LYS A 74 14.61 5.57 -0.53
CA LYS A 74 13.44 4.76 -0.14
C LYS A 74 13.73 3.29 -0.38
N VAL A 75 13.51 2.47 0.64
CA VAL A 75 13.66 1.02 0.62
C VAL A 75 12.31 0.39 0.96
N CYS A 76 11.99 -0.70 0.27
CA CYS A 76 10.83 -1.53 0.56
C CYS A 76 11.28 -2.99 0.50
N ASP A 77 10.78 -3.80 1.41
CA ASP A 77 10.92 -5.25 1.31
C ASP A 77 9.79 -5.84 0.43
N LEU A 78 9.90 -7.12 0.07
CA LEU A 78 8.94 -7.82 -0.79
C LEU A 78 8.25 -8.98 -0.06
N HIS A 79 7.88 -8.79 1.22
CA HIS A 79 7.05 -9.76 1.92
C HIS A 79 5.63 -9.87 1.32
N VAL A 80 4.90 -10.92 1.73
CA VAL A 80 3.46 -11.04 1.43
C VAL A 80 2.71 -10.07 2.33
N GLY A 81 2.17 -8.99 1.75
CA GLY A 81 1.59 -7.89 2.50
C GLY A 81 0.57 -8.31 3.57
N HIS A 82 0.59 -7.62 4.70
CA HIS A 82 -0.21 -7.97 5.88
C HIS A 82 -1.65 -7.43 5.78
N PRO A 83 -2.68 -8.29 5.71
CA PRO A 83 -4.07 -7.85 5.82
C PRO A 83 -4.42 -7.59 7.29
N TRP A 84 -5.08 -6.47 7.57
CA TRP A 84 -5.55 -6.10 8.91
C TRP A 84 -7.06 -6.27 9.00
N LYS A 85 -7.51 -7.51 9.29
CA LYS A 85 -8.93 -7.87 9.30
C LYS A 85 -9.65 -7.32 10.53
N GLN A 86 -10.75 -6.62 10.29
CA GLN A 86 -11.67 -6.12 11.32
C GLN A 86 -13.11 -6.50 10.98
N SER A 87 -13.93 -6.72 12.01
CA SER A 87 -15.36 -6.95 11.84
C SER A 87 -16.08 -5.61 11.61
N ILE A 88 -16.95 -5.57 10.59
CA ILE A 88 -17.79 -4.40 10.29
C ILE A 88 -19.24 -4.77 10.54
N LEU A 89 -20.00 -3.89 11.21
CA LEU A 89 -21.41 -4.12 11.49
C LEU A 89 -22.20 -4.29 10.18
N GLY A 90 -23.00 -5.36 10.09
CA GLY A 90 -23.79 -5.67 8.91
C GLY A 90 -23.04 -6.43 7.80
N ARG A 91 -21.74 -6.70 7.98
CA ARG A 91 -20.98 -7.62 7.12
C ARG A 91 -20.94 -9.03 7.73
N PRO A 92 -21.10 -10.09 6.92
CA PRO A 92 -20.98 -11.46 7.40
C PRO A 92 -19.53 -11.85 7.74
N GLU A 93 -18.56 -11.29 7.01
CA GLU A 93 -17.14 -11.64 7.11
C GLU A 93 -16.28 -10.44 7.52
N ALA A 94 -15.12 -10.73 8.12
CA ALA A 94 -14.15 -9.70 8.48
C ALA A 94 -13.46 -9.13 7.24
N VAL A 95 -13.37 -7.81 7.19
CA VAL A 95 -12.79 -7.05 6.07
C VAL A 95 -11.43 -6.51 6.47
N SER A 96 -10.46 -6.58 5.55
CA SER A 96 -9.15 -5.95 5.78
C SER A 96 -9.27 -4.43 5.64
N LEU A 97 -9.02 -3.70 6.73
CA LEU A 97 -9.13 -2.24 6.78
C LEU A 97 -7.75 -1.58 6.82
N PRO A 98 -7.48 -0.57 5.98
CA PRO A 98 -6.22 0.16 6.03
C PRO A 98 -6.06 0.86 7.37
N ARG A 99 -4.88 0.72 7.97
CA ARG A 99 -4.44 1.51 9.12
C ARG A 99 -3.49 2.59 8.64
N ASP A 100 -4.05 3.74 8.32
CA ASP A 100 -3.33 4.83 7.67
C ASP A 100 -2.56 5.67 8.69
N ALA A 101 -1.29 5.91 8.39
CA ALA A 101 -0.40 6.75 9.17
C ALA A 101 -0.88 8.21 9.28
N ALA A 102 -1.72 8.69 8.34
CA ALA A 102 -2.35 10.00 8.42
C ALA A 102 -3.27 10.15 9.65
N TYR A 103 -3.84 9.05 10.14
CA TYR A 103 -4.68 9.02 11.35
C TYR A 103 -3.96 8.39 12.55
N HIS A 104 -2.79 7.77 12.32
CA HIS A 104 -2.00 7.06 13.30
C HIS A 104 -0.51 7.38 13.15
N GLU A 105 -0.15 8.66 13.29
CA GLU A 105 1.22 9.17 13.00
C GLU A 105 2.33 8.52 13.84
N THR A 106 1.98 7.93 14.99
CA THR A 106 2.92 7.22 15.87
C THR A 106 3.20 5.79 15.44
N ASP A 107 2.42 5.25 14.51
CA ASP A 107 2.61 3.89 14.02
C ASP A 107 3.91 3.78 13.22
N THR A 108 4.57 2.64 13.38
CA THR A 108 5.80 2.29 12.65
C THR A 108 5.66 0.90 12.05
N LEU A 109 6.70 0.44 11.38
CA LEU A 109 6.78 -0.93 10.92
C LEU A 109 6.85 -1.91 12.12
N PRO A 110 6.21 -3.09 12.01
CA PRO A 110 6.48 -4.23 12.88
C PRO A 110 7.97 -4.63 12.86
N ASP A 111 8.45 -5.24 13.95
CA ASP A 111 9.86 -5.64 14.07
C ASP A 111 10.31 -6.62 12.96
N GLU A 112 9.41 -7.48 12.50
CA GLU A 112 9.67 -8.43 11.40
C GLU A 112 9.94 -7.72 10.07
N ASP A 113 9.14 -6.70 9.75
CA ASP A 113 9.29 -5.92 8.53
C ASP A 113 10.56 -5.07 8.58
N VAL A 114 10.90 -4.53 9.76
CA VAL A 114 12.19 -3.84 9.96
C VAL A 114 13.36 -4.78 9.72
N ALA A 115 13.25 -6.05 10.13
CA ALA A 115 14.29 -7.06 9.90
C ALA A 115 14.45 -7.39 8.41
N GLU A 116 13.36 -7.54 7.65
CA GLU A 116 13.42 -7.80 6.20
C GLU A 116 13.95 -6.60 5.41
N VAL A 117 13.55 -5.37 5.76
CA VAL A 117 14.14 -4.15 5.19
C VAL A 117 15.65 -4.11 5.47
N ARG A 118 16.09 -4.43 6.69
CA ARG A 118 17.52 -4.49 7.03
C ARG A 118 18.25 -5.58 6.25
N ARG A 119 17.64 -6.74 6.05
CA ARG A 119 18.20 -7.81 5.23
C ARG A 119 18.44 -7.38 3.80
N PHE A 120 17.49 -6.64 3.20
CA PHE A 120 17.68 -6.04 1.87
C PHE A 120 18.84 -5.03 1.87
N ILE A 121 18.92 -4.16 2.88
CA ILE A 121 20.00 -3.16 2.99
C ILE A 121 21.36 -3.85 3.14
N ASP A 122 21.47 -4.87 3.98
CA ASP A 122 22.70 -5.63 4.19
C ASP A 122 23.19 -6.30 2.90
N PHE A 123 22.25 -6.75 2.06
CA PHE A 123 22.57 -7.40 0.80
C PHE A 123 22.93 -6.40 -0.32
N CYS A 124 22.12 -5.36 -0.52
CA CYS A 124 22.24 -4.45 -1.67
C CYS A 124 23.04 -3.18 -1.37
N LEU A 125 23.00 -2.69 -0.14
CA LEU A 125 23.54 -1.40 0.29
C LEU A 125 24.29 -1.51 1.64
N PRO A 126 25.27 -2.42 1.78
CA PRO A 126 25.87 -2.79 3.07
C PRO A 126 26.54 -1.61 3.82
N GLN A 127 26.94 -0.55 3.10
CA GLN A 127 27.45 0.68 3.70
C GLN A 127 26.40 1.39 4.60
N PHE A 128 25.11 1.07 4.45
CA PHE A 128 24.01 1.67 5.21
C PHE A 128 23.41 0.71 6.25
N SER A 129 23.92 -0.50 6.42
CA SER A 129 23.40 -1.54 7.34
C SER A 129 23.16 -1.08 8.78
N ARG A 130 24.02 -0.19 9.30
CA ARG A 130 23.92 0.35 10.66
C ARG A 130 23.22 1.70 10.74
N ARG A 131 22.70 2.21 9.63
CA ARG A 131 22.05 3.52 9.60
C ARG A 131 20.65 3.42 10.21
N SER A 132 20.27 4.46 10.96
CA SER A 132 18.90 4.58 11.47
C SER A 132 17.91 4.72 10.31
N LEU A 133 16.79 4.00 10.39
CA LEU A 133 15.69 4.07 9.44
C LEU A 133 14.70 5.17 9.88
N ILE A 134 14.35 6.04 8.95
CA ILE A 134 13.36 7.11 9.17
C ILE A 134 12.11 6.85 8.31
N ARG A 135 10.97 7.47 8.67
CA ARG A 135 9.70 7.35 7.94
C ARG A 135 9.35 5.89 7.61
N GLN A 136 9.25 5.10 8.66
CA GLN A 136 8.90 3.69 8.64
C GLN A 136 7.37 3.59 8.55
N LEU A 137 6.86 3.18 7.38
CA LEU A 137 5.44 3.27 7.05
C LEU A 137 4.96 2.01 6.33
N CYS A 138 3.79 1.51 6.76
CA CYS A 138 3.03 0.49 6.06
C CYS A 138 2.11 1.17 5.02
N ALA A 139 2.35 0.96 3.73
CA ALA A 139 1.52 1.52 2.65
C ALA A 139 0.43 0.53 2.25
N GLY A 140 -0.83 0.91 2.47
CA GLY A 140 -2.00 0.12 2.07
C GLY A 140 -2.22 0.13 0.56
N ILE A 141 -2.24 -1.04 -0.06
CA ILE A 141 -2.55 -1.25 -1.47
C ILE A 141 -3.63 -2.34 -1.56
N PRO A 142 -4.64 -2.24 -2.44
CA PRO A 142 -5.50 -3.38 -2.72
C PRO A 142 -4.68 -4.51 -3.35
N SER A 143 -4.64 -5.69 -2.72
CA SER A 143 -4.16 -6.90 -3.38
C SER A 143 -5.23 -7.41 -4.32
N HIS A 144 -4.78 -7.74 -5.54
CA HIS A 144 -5.56 -8.28 -6.64
C HIS A 144 -6.52 -7.26 -7.29
N LEU A 145 -6.17 -6.91 -8.54
CA LEU A 145 -7.02 -6.27 -9.55
C LEU A 145 -7.26 -4.75 -9.41
N ILE A 146 -6.99 -4.02 -10.50
CA ILE A 146 -7.67 -2.74 -10.77
C ILE A 146 -9.10 -3.12 -11.18
N THR A 147 -10.03 -3.11 -10.24
CA THR A 147 -11.44 -3.42 -10.53
C THR A 147 -12.11 -2.21 -11.17
N VAL A 148 -12.44 -2.31 -12.46
CA VAL A 148 -13.33 -1.37 -13.15
C VAL A 148 -14.64 -2.10 -13.42
N GLY A 149 -15.68 -1.75 -12.69
CA GLY A 149 -17.01 -2.34 -12.83
C GLY A 149 -18.09 -1.27 -12.75
N SER A 150 -19.21 -1.49 -13.43
CA SER A 150 -20.42 -0.70 -13.28
C SER A 150 -21.46 -1.52 -12.54
N SER A 151 -22.13 -0.94 -11.55
CA SER A 151 -23.25 -1.58 -10.85
C SER A 151 -24.54 -1.67 -11.69
N VAL A 152 -24.48 -1.39 -12.99
CA VAL A 152 -25.63 -1.51 -13.89
C VAL A 152 -26.01 -3.00 -13.98
N PRO A 153 -27.24 -3.38 -13.62
CA PRO A 153 -27.70 -4.75 -13.80
C PRO A 153 -27.54 -5.15 -15.26
N ILE A 154 -26.84 -6.25 -15.52
CA ILE A 154 -26.85 -6.88 -16.83
C ILE A 154 -28.27 -7.41 -17.03
N PRO A 155 -29.03 -6.94 -18.03
CA PRO A 155 -30.38 -7.46 -18.27
C PRO A 155 -30.29 -8.96 -18.53
N PRO A 156 -31.22 -9.78 -17.99
CA PRO A 156 -31.19 -11.21 -18.23
C PRO A 156 -31.24 -11.49 -19.74
N PRO A 157 -30.55 -12.54 -20.21
CA PRO A 157 -30.60 -12.90 -21.62
C PRO A 157 -32.06 -13.11 -22.03
N GLN A 158 -32.52 -12.37 -23.04
CA GLN A 158 -33.83 -12.60 -23.61
C GLN A 158 -33.83 -13.99 -24.23
N THR A 159 -34.51 -14.94 -23.59
CA THR A 159 -34.73 -16.27 -24.15
C THR A 159 -35.67 -16.13 -25.34
N LEU A 160 -35.10 -16.06 -26.54
CA LEU A 160 -35.85 -16.20 -27.79
C LEU A 160 -36.31 -17.65 -27.91
N TYR A 161 -37.49 -17.95 -27.39
CA TYR A 161 -38.26 -19.09 -27.86
C TYR A 161 -39.27 -18.58 -28.90
N SER A 162 -39.02 -18.99 -30.14
CA SER A 162 -39.90 -18.88 -31.31
C SER A 162 -41.14 -19.76 -31.18
#